data_AF-A0ABD1EGF6-F1
#
_entry.id   AF-A0ABD1EGF6-F1
#
_cell.length_a   1.000
_cell.length_b   1.000
_cell.length_c   1.000
_cell.angle_alpha   90.00
_cell.angle_beta   90.00
_cell.angle_gamma   90.00
#
_symmetry.space_group_name_H-M   'P 1'
#
loop_
_entity.id
_entity.type
_entity.pdbx_description
1 polymer ?
#
loop_
_entity_poly.entity_id
_entity_poly.type
_entity_poly.pdbx_seq_one_letter_code
_entity_poly.pdbx_strand_id
1 'polypeptide(L)'
;MPKPLSRASKELVASLIRYFEKEKDADSIRFFLPPYHCQFNAIELVWGICKNYYNAHIGRDGKNIKASLEMWREALAKVTGETWKKCIDHTDLEIMKWYNREQIMDTADTTPLIINFDNDDDKSDEWASDS
;
A
#
# COMPACT_ATOMS: atom_id res chain seq x y z
N MET A 1 11.81 -7.82 -5.31
CA MET A 1 11.95 -6.61 -4.49
C MET A 1 11.13 -5.49 -5.14
N PRO A 2 10.20 -4.82 -4.43
CA PRO A 2 9.51 -3.67 -5.00
C PRO A 2 10.49 -2.53 -5.24
N LYS A 3 10.34 -1.84 -6.38
CA LYS A 3 11.23 -0.75 -6.80
C LYS A 3 11.00 0.49 -5.91
N PRO A 4 12.05 1.27 -5.59
CA PRO A 4 11.89 2.53 -4.87
C PRO A 4 10.99 3.48 -5.65
N LEU A 5 10.09 4.15 -4.93
CA LEU A 5 9.14 5.09 -5.50
C LEU A 5 9.87 6.32 -6.05
N SER A 6 9.43 6.79 -7.22
CA SER A 6 10.05 7.96 -7.87
C SER A 6 9.82 9.22 -7.03
N ARG A 7 10.61 10.27 -7.27
CA ARG A 7 10.44 11.58 -6.62
C ARG A 7 9.00 12.11 -6.74
N ALA A 8 8.35 11.88 -7.88
CA ALA A 8 6.95 12.25 -8.10
C ALA A 8 5.99 11.48 -7.18
N SER A 9 6.28 10.20 -6.92
CA SER A 9 5.50 9.39 -5.99
C SER A 9 5.70 9.82 -4.53
N LYS A 10 6.91 10.23 -4.14
CA LYS A 10 7.17 10.79 -2.80
C LYS A 10 6.46 12.14 -2.60
N GLU A 11 6.49 13.00 -3.61
CA GLU A 11 5.75 14.27 -3.59
C GLU A 11 4.23 14.05 -3.55
N LEU A 12 3.73 13.02 -4.22
CA LEU A 12 2.32 12.59 -4.11
C LEU A 12 1.96 12.15 -2.69
N VAL A 13 2.79 11.35 -2.03
CA VAL A 13 2.57 10.92 -0.63
C VAL A 13 2.58 12.13 0.33
N ALA A 14 3.55 13.04 0.18
CA ALA A 14 3.63 14.25 0.99
C ALA A 14 2.49 15.25 0.71
N SER A 15 2.01 15.30 -0.53
CA SER A 15 0.80 16.05 -0.91
C SER A 15 -0.45 15.43 -0.29
N LEU A 16 -0.56 14.10 -0.30
CA LEU A 16 -1.65 13.35 0.32
C LEU A 16 -1.73 13.65 1.82
N ILE A 17 -0.59 13.61 2.53
CA ILE A 17 -0.53 13.91 3.97
C ILE A 17 -1.03 15.32 4.27
N ARG A 18 -0.57 16.33 3.51
CA ARG A 18 -1.01 17.72 3.66
C ARG A 18 -2.47 17.93 3.29
N TYR A 19 -2.97 17.18 2.32
CA TYR A 19 -4.39 17.15 1.95
C TYR A 19 -5.25 16.56 3.08
N PHE A 20 -4.83 15.46 3.70
CA PHE A 20 -5.51 14.85 4.85
C PHE A 20 -5.57 15.76 6.09
N GLU A 21 -4.56 16.59 6.32
CA GLU A 21 -4.58 17.60 7.39
C GLU A 21 -5.59 18.72 7.13
N LYS A 22 -5.79 19.08 5.85
CA LYS A 22 -6.68 20.17 5.43
C LYS A 22 -8.14 19.72 5.30
N GLU A 23 -8.40 18.44 5.07
CA GLU A 23 -9.73 17.89 4.77
C GLU A 23 -10.48 17.33 5.98
N LYS A 24 -9.89 17.39 7.19
CA LYS A 24 -10.54 16.98 8.45
C LYS A 24 -11.88 17.67 8.74
N ASP A 25 -12.17 18.79 8.09
CA ASP A 25 -13.40 19.59 8.24
C ASP A 25 -14.43 19.42 7.10
N ALA A 26 -14.21 18.51 6.14
CA ALA A 26 -15.16 18.28 5.05
C ALA A 26 -16.17 17.16 5.37
N ASP A 27 -17.45 17.40 5.08
CA ASP A 27 -18.59 16.48 5.32
C ASP A 27 -18.53 15.19 4.46
N SER A 28 -17.59 15.12 3.51
CA SER A 28 -17.31 13.93 2.68
C SER A 28 -15.83 13.88 2.31
N ILE A 29 -15.05 13.17 3.13
CA ILE A 29 -13.63 12.94 2.91
C ILE A 29 -13.47 11.83 1.87
N ARG A 30 -12.85 12.14 0.73
CA ARG A 30 -12.56 11.15 -0.32
C ARG A 30 -11.14 10.62 -0.16
N PHE A 31 -11.02 9.41 0.35
CA PHE A 31 -9.72 8.74 0.47
C PHE A 31 -9.20 8.26 -0.90
N PHE A 32 -8.04 8.78 -1.31
CA PHE A 32 -7.27 8.23 -2.43
C PHE A 32 -6.37 7.10 -1.92
N LEU A 33 -6.76 5.86 -2.22
CA LEU A 33 -5.91 4.69 -1.97
C LEU A 33 -4.90 4.54 -3.12
N PRO A 34 -3.60 4.35 -2.84
CA PRO A 34 -2.63 4.02 -3.86
C PRO A 34 -3.05 2.75 -4.61
N PRO A 35 -2.91 2.69 -5.95
CA PRO A 35 -3.30 1.52 -6.72
C PRO A 35 -2.52 0.29 -6.27
N TYR A 36 -3.19 -0.86 -6.14
CA TYR A 36 -2.63 -2.14 -5.68
C TYR A 36 -2.17 -2.19 -4.21
N HIS A 37 -2.57 -1.23 -3.38
CA HIS A 37 -2.24 -1.21 -1.95
C HIS A 37 -3.45 -1.41 -1.05
N CYS A 38 -4.14 -2.54 -1.21
CA CYS A 38 -5.33 -2.87 -0.42
C CYS A 38 -5.05 -3.01 1.08
N GLN A 39 -3.78 -3.22 1.51
CA GLN A 39 -3.40 -3.26 2.93
C GLN A 39 -3.68 -1.95 3.67
N PHE A 40 -3.78 -0.82 2.95
CA PHE A 40 -4.09 0.48 3.53
C PHE A 40 -5.59 0.74 3.64
N ASN A 41 -6.43 -0.26 3.32
CA ASN A 41 -7.88 -0.14 3.37
C ASN A 41 -8.46 -1.13 4.40
N ALA A 42 -8.92 -0.61 5.54
CA ALA A 42 -9.45 -1.43 6.63
C ALA A 42 -10.67 -2.28 6.22
N ILE A 43 -11.50 -1.83 5.26
CA ILE A 43 -12.66 -2.62 4.80
C ILE A 43 -12.23 -3.91 4.08
N GLU A 44 -11.06 -3.93 3.44
CA GLU A 44 -10.53 -5.13 2.78
C GLU A 44 -10.14 -6.20 3.80
N LEU A 45 -9.63 -5.78 4.97
CA LEU A 45 -9.35 -6.69 6.08
C LEU A 45 -10.64 -7.30 6.63
N VAL A 46 -11.68 -6.49 6.79
CA VAL A 46 -13.00 -6.95 7.24
C VAL A 46 -13.60 -7.93 6.24
N TRP A 47 -13.52 -7.62 4.95
CA TRP A 47 -13.89 -8.57 3.89
C TRP A 47 -13.07 -9.86 3.96
N GLY A 48 -11.78 -9.78 4.28
CA GLY A 48 -10.93 -10.94 4.54
C GLY A 48 -11.49 -11.83 5.66
N ILE A 49 -11.89 -11.24 6.78
CA ILE A 49 -12.49 -11.96 7.91
C ILE A 49 -13.79 -12.66 7.49
N CYS A 50 -14.69 -11.95 6.81
CA CYS A 50 -15.96 -12.52 6.35
C CYS A 50 -15.74 -13.66 5.34
N LYS A 51 -14.83 -13.48 4.37
CA LYS A 51 -14.48 -14.51 3.39
C LYS A 51 -13.88 -15.74 4.05
N ASN A 52 -13.01 -15.57 5.05
CA ASN A 52 -12.44 -16.68 5.78
C ASN A 52 -13.50 -17.48 6.55
N TYR A 53 -14.46 -16.78 7.17
CA TYR A 53 -15.61 -17.46 7.79
C TYR A 53 -16.44 -18.22 6.76
N TYR A 54 -16.78 -17.59 5.64
CA TYR A 54 -17.56 -18.22 4.58
C TYR A 54 -16.87 -19.48 4.04
N ASN A 55 -15.57 -19.40 3.75
CA ASN A 55 -14.78 -20.53 3.25
C ASN A 55 -14.68 -21.67 4.26
N ALA A 56 -14.60 -21.37 5.56
CA ALA A 56 -14.55 -22.39 6.61
C ALA A 56 -15.89 -23.13 6.81
N HIS A 57 -17.00 -22.54 6.39
CA HIS A 57 -18.35 -23.09 6.60
C HIS A 57 -19.04 -23.47 5.27
N ILE A 58 -18.31 -23.41 4.15
CA ILE A 58 -18.87 -23.69 2.84
C ILE A 58 -19.34 -25.14 2.76
N GLY A 59 -20.57 -25.33 2.29
CA GLY A 59 -21.18 -26.65 2.15
C GLY A 59 -21.80 -27.24 3.43
N ARG A 60 -21.77 -26.53 4.58
CA ARG A 60 -22.46 -26.96 5.82
C ARG A 60 -23.95 -27.24 5.59
N ASP A 61 -24.62 -26.32 4.90
CA ASP A 61 -26.08 -26.34 4.68
C ASP A 61 -26.43 -26.62 3.21
N GLY A 62 -25.49 -27.17 2.44
CA GLY A 62 -25.62 -27.47 1.00
C GLY A 62 -25.20 -26.32 0.06
N LYS A 63 -25.29 -26.55 -1.26
CA LYS A 63 -24.89 -25.61 -2.33
C LYS A 63 -26.09 -24.85 -2.91
N ASN A 64 -26.91 -24.25 -2.05
CA ASN A 64 -28.07 -23.45 -2.48
C ASN A 64 -27.82 -21.96 -2.20
N ILE A 65 -28.33 -21.08 -3.08
CA ILE A 65 -28.24 -19.63 -2.94
C ILE A 65 -28.77 -19.15 -1.58
N LYS A 66 -29.88 -19.71 -1.09
CA LYS A 66 -30.44 -19.34 0.22
C LYS A 66 -29.47 -19.64 1.37
N ALA A 67 -28.84 -20.81 1.34
CA ALA A 67 -27.84 -21.20 2.34
C ALA A 67 -26.60 -20.29 2.28
N SER A 68 -26.13 -19.97 1.07
CA SER A 68 -25.02 -19.03 0.88
C SER A 68 -25.34 -17.63 1.42
N LEU A 69 -26.55 -17.11 1.20
CA LEU A 69 -26.97 -15.81 1.73
C LEU A 69 -27.00 -15.79 3.26
N GLU A 70 -27.49 -16.87 3.88
CA GLU A 70 -27.53 -16.96 5.34
C GLU A 70 -26.12 -17.05 5.94
N MET A 71 -25.23 -17.82 5.32
CA MET A 71 -23.82 -17.86 5.72
C MET A 71 -23.15 -16.48 5.64
N TRP A 72 -23.45 -15.68 4.61
CA TRP A 72 -22.93 -14.31 4.51
C TRP A 72 -23.49 -13.41 5.61
N ARG A 73 -24.76 -13.58 6.01
CA ARG A 73 -25.31 -12.87 7.17
C ARG A 73 -24.61 -13.24 8.46
N GLU A 74 -24.38 -14.54 8.70
CA GLU A 74 -23.61 -15.02 9.85
C GLU A 74 -22.18 -14.44 9.84
N ALA A 75 -21.52 -14.41 8.68
CA ALA A 75 -20.17 -13.87 8.52
C ALA A 75 -20.11 -12.38 8.88
N LEU A 76 -21.07 -11.59 8.38
CA LEU A 76 -21.16 -10.16 8.65
C LEU A 76 -21.52 -9.88 10.12
N ALA A 77 -22.39 -10.69 10.72
CA ALA A 77 -22.77 -10.57 12.14
C ALA A 77 -21.59 -10.81 13.10
N LYS A 78 -20.56 -11.55 12.68
CA LYS A 78 -19.32 -11.72 13.44
C LYS A 78 -18.44 -10.47 13.49
N VAL A 79 -18.63 -9.53 12.56
CA VAL A 79 -17.86 -8.29 12.55
C VAL A 79 -18.47 -7.34 13.57
N THR A 80 -17.92 -7.36 14.78
CA THR A 80 -18.28 -6.41 15.83
C THR A 80 -17.54 -5.07 15.66
N GLY A 81 -17.99 -4.04 16.37
CA GLY A 81 -17.28 -2.76 16.43
C GLY A 81 -15.83 -2.88 16.91
N GLU A 82 -15.53 -3.85 17.78
CA GLU A 82 -14.16 -4.14 18.21
C GLU A 82 -13.31 -4.73 17.09
N THR A 83 -13.87 -5.67 16.32
CA THR A 83 -13.20 -6.22 15.13
C THR A 83 -12.90 -5.11 14.13
N TRP A 84 -13.87 -4.21 13.91
CA TRP A 84 -13.69 -3.06 13.03
C TRP A 84 -12.56 -2.15 13.51
N LYS A 85 -12.54 -1.83 14.82
CA LYS A 85 -11.47 -1.02 15.43
C LYS A 85 -10.10 -1.68 15.23
N LYS A 86 -9.97 -2.98 15.46
CA LYS A 86 -8.72 -3.72 15.22
C LYS A 86 -8.26 -3.64 13.76
N CYS A 87 -9.19 -3.68 12.80
CA CYS A 87 -8.85 -3.53 11.39
C CYS A 87 -8.31 -2.13 11.07
N ILE A 88 -8.93 -1.07 11.63
CA ILE A 88 -8.42 0.30 11.51
C ILE A 88 -7.04 0.42 12.13
N ASP A 89 -6.87 -0.03 13.38
CA ASP A 89 -5.59 0.03 14.10
C ASP A 89 -4.48 -0.71 13.32
N HIS A 90 -4.79 -1.85 12.70
CA HIS A 90 -3.85 -2.58 11.86
C HIS A 90 -3.44 -1.79 10.62
N THR A 91 -4.42 -1.20 9.92
CA THR A 91 -4.17 -0.37 8.74
C THR A 91 -3.29 0.83 9.10
N ASP A 92 -3.57 1.52 10.20
CA ASP A 92 -2.77 2.66 10.67
C ASP A 92 -1.34 2.24 11.00
N LEU A 93 -1.15 1.10 11.66
CA LEU A 93 0.18 0.54 11.94
C LEU A 93 0.95 0.22 10.67
N GLU A 94 0.31 -0.36 9.66
CA GLU A 94 0.97 -0.64 8.37
C GLU A 94 1.36 0.66 7.67
N ILE A 95 0.50 1.67 7.63
CA ILE A 95 0.83 2.99 7.07
C ILE A 95 2.05 3.58 7.77
N MET A 96 2.07 3.55 9.12
CA MET A 96 3.20 4.07 9.91
C MET A 96 4.50 3.30 9.67
N LYS A 97 4.46 1.97 9.54
CA LYS A 97 5.65 1.17 9.20
C LYS A 97 6.23 1.54 7.84
N TRP A 98 5.36 1.76 6.86
CA TRP A 98 5.78 2.20 5.53
C TRP A 98 6.38 3.60 5.57
N TYR A 99 5.72 4.53 6.26
CA TYR A 99 6.24 5.88 6.47
C TYR A 99 7.64 5.87 7.10
N ASN A 100 7.82 5.15 8.22
CA ASN A 100 9.10 5.07 8.91
C ASN A 100 10.20 4.44 8.06
N ARG A 101 9.88 3.43 7.24
CA ARG A 101 10.85 2.84 6.30
C ARG A 101 11.36 3.86 5.28
N GLU A 102 10.47 4.68 4.73
CA GLU A 102 10.83 5.69 3.75
C GLU A 102 11.58 6.88 4.38
N GLN A 103 11.24 7.26 5.62
CA GLN A 103 11.98 8.29 6.38
C GLN A 103 13.47 7.91 6.53
N ILE A 104 13.77 6.64 6.80
CA ILE A 104 15.16 6.15 6.92
C ILE A 104 15.94 6.36 5.61
N MET A 105 15.31 6.27 4.45
CA MET A 105 15.95 6.49 3.15
C MET A 105 16.24 7.97 2.89
N ASP A 106 15.42 8.88 3.40
CA ASP A 106 15.64 10.33 3.26
C ASP A 106 16.62 10.87 4.32
N THR A 107 16.78 10.20 5.47
CA THR A 107 17.75 10.58 6.53
C THR A 107 19.07 9.82 6.48
N ALA A 108 19.18 8.75 5.70
CA ALA A 108 20.47 8.09 5.50
C ALA A 108 21.39 9.07 4.78
N ASP A 109 22.48 9.49 5.44
CA ASP A 109 23.52 10.37 4.93
C ASP A 109 23.91 9.95 3.51
N THR A 110 23.26 10.57 2.53
CA THR A 110 23.44 10.19 1.13
C THR A 110 24.75 10.84 0.74
N THR A 111 25.77 10.03 0.49
CA THR A 111 27.07 10.54 0.02
C THR A 111 26.83 11.42 -1.20
N PRO A 112 27.36 12.66 -1.23
CA PRO A 112 27.10 13.58 -2.32
C PRO A 112 27.57 12.96 -3.64
N LEU A 113 26.69 12.95 -4.64
CA LEU A 113 27.03 12.54 -6.00
C LEU A 113 27.92 13.63 -6.60
N ILE A 114 29.23 13.43 -6.57
CA ILE A 114 30.20 14.34 -7.18
C ILE A 114 30.37 13.91 -8.64
N ILE A 115 29.78 14.68 -9.57
CA ILE A 115 30.03 14.52 -11.01
C ILE A 115 31.14 15.50 -11.38
N ASN A 116 32.36 14.97 -11.59
CA ASN A 116 33.46 15.77 -12.12
C ASN A 116 33.24 15.96 -13.63
N PHE A 117 33.05 17.21 -14.03
CA PHE A 117 32.96 17.64 -15.43
C PHE A 117 34.32 18.13 -15.95
N ASP A 118 35.41 17.45 -15.58
CA ASP A 118 36.72 17.77 -16.17
C ASP A 118 36.83 17.14 -17.57
N ASN A 119 37.29 17.99 -18.47
CA ASN A 119 37.32 17.88 -19.92
C ASN A 119 38.19 16.73 -20.46
N ASP A 120 37.70 16.14 -21.55
CA ASP A 120 38.43 15.40 -22.60
C ASP A 120 39.31 14.22 -22.19
N ASP A 121 38.78 13.02 -22.43
CA ASP A 121 39.57 11.96 -23.05
C ASP A 121 38.63 11.14 -23.96
N ASP A 122 38.38 11.67 -25.17
CA ASP A 122 37.84 10.92 -26.30
C ASP A 122 38.85 9.80 -26.66
N LYS A 123 38.76 8.67 -25.96
CA LYS A 123 39.44 7.44 -26.33
C LYS A 123 38.53 6.70 -27.31
N SER A 124 38.67 7.01 -28.60
CA SER A 124 38.09 6.21 -29.67
C SER A 124 38.82 4.86 -29.71
N ASP A 125 38.14 3.80 -29.28
CA ASP A 125 38.65 2.43 -29.41
C ASP A 125 38.72 2.04 -30.90
N GLU A 126 39.95 1.95 -31.42
CA GLU A 126 40.27 1.52 -32.78
C GLU A 126 40.09 -0.01 -32.89
N TRP A 127 39.03 -0.44 -33.59
CA TRP A 127 38.76 -1.86 -33.84
C TRP A 127 39.75 -2.39 -34.89
N ALA A 128 40.83 -3.04 -34.44
CA ALA A 128 41.73 -3.77 -35.33
C ALA A 128 40.98 -4.96 -35.96
N SER A 129 40.61 -4.83 -37.24
CA SER A 129 40.12 -5.93 -38.07
C SER A 129 41.34 -6.63 -38.70
N ASP A 130 41.81 -7.69 -38.06
CA ASP A 130 42.79 -8.60 -38.69
C ASP A 130 42.10 -9.34 -39.85
N SER A 131 42.76 -9.37 -41.01
CA SER A 131 42.28 -9.96 -42.27
C SER A 131 42.96 -11.30 -42.55
#